data_AF-A0A370ALW6-F1
#
_entry.id   AF-A0A370ALW6-F1
#
_cell.length_a   1.000
_cell.length_b   1.000
_cell.length_c   1.000
_cell.angle_alpha   90.00
_cell.angle_beta   90.00
_cell.angle_gamma   90.00
#
_symmetry.space_group_name_H-M   'P 1'
#
loop_
_entity.id
_entity.type
_entity.pdbx_description
1 polymer ?
#
loop_
_entity_poly.entity_id
_entity_poly.type
_entity_poly.pdbx_seq_one_letter_code
_entity_poly.pdbx_strand_id
1 'polypeptide(L)'
;MILYEKNRLPSSIRSFFSIYSCFYGDLTLPLKGIILYNQPVIWSTRLTYPDIYTREGPFMTLGEQPDFVGNERQLKILQKALEEENILIWNKFNNSNGPRFKANLKGINLSGLKLKEINLNRANLTAADLTATDLRFAKMEEVMLSGANLENADLRGANLNGADLSGSSLLNCNLSKAKLGRVNLNDADLKGADMTDASLTGAQVKPENLAKTIMSNTKLPGKIKIISKTDETSAPPWLKAKNEEEQRKAFRLNKEKEVADEIEKKQLRRLGIKKQPYGSWDDED
;
A
#
# COMPACT_ATOMS: atom_id res chain seq x y z
N MET A 1 22.92 -68.43 29.42
CA MET A 1 23.27 -69.45 28.41
C MET A 1 23.39 -68.72 27.07
N ILE A 2 24.57 -68.82 26.43
CA ILE A 2 24.92 -68.42 25.04
C ILE A 2 25.12 -66.90 24.72
N LEU A 3 26.35 -66.44 24.99
CA LEU A 3 27.40 -65.81 24.12
C LEU A 3 27.09 -65.08 22.77
N TYR A 4 27.91 -64.02 22.54
CA TYR A 4 28.28 -63.26 21.31
C TYR A 4 27.30 -62.15 20.82
N GLU A 5 27.70 -60.94 20.37
CA GLU A 5 28.98 -60.41 19.85
C GLU A 5 29.02 -58.85 19.88
N LYS A 6 30.21 -58.26 20.01
CA LYS A 6 30.49 -56.81 19.84
C LYS A 6 30.27 -56.40 18.37
N ASN A 7 29.59 -55.29 18.09
CA ASN A 7 30.08 -54.23 17.19
C ASN A 7 29.12 -53.03 16.98
N ARG A 8 29.73 -51.83 16.98
CA ARG A 8 29.35 -50.56 16.32
C ARG A 8 28.20 -49.71 16.88
N LEU A 9 28.56 -48.77 17.76
CA LEU A 9 27.93 -47.43 17.85
C LEU A 9 29.01 -46.35 17.57
N PRO A 10 28.75 -45.33 16.71
CA PRO A 10 29.75 -44.33 16.31
C PRO A 10 30.12 -43.31 17.41
N SER A 11 31.37 -42.89 17.36
CA SER A 11 32.12 -42.12 18.36
C SER A 11 31.89 -40.59 18.40
N SER A 12 30.75 -40.08 17.94
CA SER A 12 30.54 -38.61 17.78
C SER A 12 29.64 -37.93 18.82
N ILE A 13 29.24 -38.61 19.91
CA ILE A 13 28.41 -38.01 20.98
C ILE A 13 29.25 -37.63 22.21
N ARG A 14 30.58 -37.51 22.09
CA ARG A 14 31.47 -37.29 23.25
C ARG A 14 32.13 -35.92 23.38
N SER A 15 31.65 -34.90 22.67
CA SER A 15 32.13 -33.52 22.87
C SER A 15 31.04 -32.50 22.57
N PHE A 16 30.17 -32.19 23.54
CA PHE A 16 29.48 -30.89 23.63
C PHE A 16 28.90 -30.59 25.03
N PHE A 17 29.41 -31.25 26.09
CA PHE A 17 29.17 -30.85 27.48
C PHE A 17 30.51 -30.64 28.19
N SER A 18 31.19 -29.57 27.78
CA SER A 18 32.21 -28.90 28.58
C SER A 18 32.19 -27.43 28.15
N ILE A 19 32.08 -26.53 29.13
CA ILE A 19 31.76 -25.09 29.06
C ILE A 19 30.29 -24.81 29.43
N TYR A 20 30.04 -24.81 30.75
CA TYR A 20 29.26 -23.81 31.49
C TYR A 20 29.24 -24.26 32.97
N SER A 21 30.39 -24.14 33.62
CA SER A 21 30.51 -24.25 35.08
C SER A 21 31.42 -23.13 35.57
N CYS A 22 30.85 -21.94 35.77
CA CYS A 22 31.35 -20.87 36.63
C CYS A 22 30.31 -19.75 36.61
N PHE A 23 29.47 -19.69 37.65
CA PHE A 23 28.99 -18.48 38.35
C PHE A 23 27.67 -18.80 39.08
N TYR A 24 27.69 -18.64 40.40
CA TYR A 24 26.62 -18.85 41.40
C TYR A 24 26.21 -20.32 41.57
N GLY A 25 26.27 -20.95 42.75
CA GLY A 25 26.33 -20.49 44.12
C GLY A 25 25.50 -21.50 44.92
N ASP A 26 26.10 -22.12 45.94
CA ASP A 26 25.51 -23.18 46.77
C ASP A 26 24.06 -22.91 47.18
N LEU A 27 23.18 -23.88 47.00
CA LEU A 27 22.18 -24.23 48.02
C LEU A 27 21.61 -25.64 47.79
N THR A 28 21.89 -26.49 48.78
CA THR A 28 21.37 -27.84 49.03
C THR A 28 19.85 -27.95 48.95
N LEU A 29 19.31 -29.09 48.47
CA LEU A 29 18.20 -29.89 49.07
C LEU A 29 17.90 -31.14 48.20
N PRO A 30 17.29 -32.22 48.76
CA PRO A 30 17.63 -33.61 48.44
C PRO A 30 16.73 -34.32 47.41
N LEU A 31 17.29 -35.40 46.86
CA LEU A 31 16.67 -36.44 46.06
C LEU A 31 15.28 -36.90 46.57
N LYS A 32 14.24 -36.74 45.75
CA LYS A 32 13.05 -37.60 45.76
C LYS A 32 12.49 -37.79 44.34
N GLY A 33 12.44 -39.05 43.91
CA GLY A 33 11.36 -39.58 43.08
C GLY A 33 11.45 -39.37 41.57
N ILE A 34 12.18 -40.27 40.91
CA ILE A 34 11.92 -40.60 39.50
C ILE A 34 10.60 -41.37 39.44
N ILE A 35 9.59 -40.83 38.74
CA ILE A 35 8.53 -41.65 38.11
C ILE A 35 8.44 -41.19 36.65
N LEU A 36 8.94 -42.04 35.77
CA LEU A 36 8.75 -41.95 34.33
C LEU A 36 7.33 -42.41 33.99
N TYR A 37 6.48 -41.51 33.49
CA TYR A 37 5.33 -41.89 32.68
C TYR A 37 5.43 -41.22 31.31
N ASN A 38 5.64 -42.10 30.33
CA ASN A 38 5.68 -41.87 28.90
C ASN A 38 4.24 -41.86 28.37
N GLN A 39 3.71 -40.72 27.89
CA GLN A 39 2.69 -40.60 26.83
C GLN A 39 2.59 -39.15 26.32
N PRO A 40 2.32 -38.89 25.02
CA PRO A 40 2.17 -37.56 24.46
C PRO A 40 0.73 -37.06 24.66
N VAL A 41 0.55 -35.89 25.26
CA VAL A 41 -0.80 -35.28 25.37
C VAL A 41 -0.90 -34.10 24.41
N ILE A 42 -1.65 -34.33 23.33
CA ILE A 42 -2.19 -33.35 22.41
C ILE A 42 -3.15 -32.45 23.20
N TRP A 43 -2.99 -31.12 23.14
CA TRP A 43 -4.02 -30.19 23.61
C TRP A 43 -4.49 -29.33 22.43
N SER A 44 -5.56 -29.80 21.80
CA SER A 44 -6.50 -28.98 21.05
C SER A 44 -7.42 -28.23 22.03
N THR A 45 -7.53 -26.91 21.82
CA THR A 45 -8.68 -26.03 22.08
C THR A 45 -9.49 -26.21 23.37
N ARG A 46 -9.48 -25.17 24.22
CA ARG A 46 -10.71 -24.75 24.92
C ARG A 46 -10.78 -23.23 25.06
N LEU A 47 -11.86 -22.70 24.50
CA LEU A 47 -12.40 -21.36 24.66
C LEU A 47 -12.64 -21.02 26.12
N THR A 48 -12.13 -19.87 26.55
CA THR A 48 -12.75 -18.97 27.53
C THR A 48 -12.26 -17.55 27.23
N TYR A 49 -13.14 -16.67 26.73
CA TYR A 49 -13.01 -15.22 26.92
C TYR A 49 -13.00 -14.94 28.43
N PRO A 50 -12.22 -13.96 28.94
CA PRO A 50 -12.34 -12.54 28.57
C PRO A 50 -10.99 -11.80 28.46
N ASP A 51 -10.96 -10.63 27.79
CA ASP A 51 -10.48 -9.38 28.39
C ASP A 51 -10.48 -8.23 27.39
N ILE A 52 -11.31 -7.25 27.75
CA ILE A 52 -11.48 -5.93 27.15
C ILE A 52 -10.46 -5.02 27.84
N TYR A 53 -9.60 -4.34 27.06
CA TYR A 53 -8.62 -3.32 27.48
C TYR A 53 -7.69 -3.70 28.65
N THR A 54 -6.49 -4.22 28.33
CA THR A 54 -5.18 -3.63 28.67
C THR A 54 -4.08 -4.64 28.32
N ARG A 55 -3.45 -4.45 27.15
CA ARG A 55 -2.09 -4.96 26.92
C ARG A 55 -1.24 -3.80 26.46
N GLU A 56 -0.81 -3.00 27.42
CA GLU A 56 0.43 -2.26 27.27
C GLU A 56 1.57 -3.28 27.26
N GLY A 57 1.97 -3.68 26.05
CA GLY A 57 3.16 -4.46 25.75
C GLY A 57 3.68 -4.02 24.38
N PRO A 58 5.00 -3.90 24.16
CA PRO A 58 5.59 -3.21 23.02
C PRO A 58 5.65 -4.09 21.76
N PHE A 59 4.56 -4.77 21.41
CA PHE A 59 4.53 -5.65 20.25
C PHE A 59 3.38 -5.27 19.34
N MET A 60 3.69 -4.76 18.15
CA MET A 60 2.75 -4.69 17.02
C MET A 60 2.41 -6.12 16.60
N THR A 61 1.52 -6.81 17.31
CA THR A 61 1.11 -8.18 16.94
C THR A 61 -0.09 -8.13 16.02
N LEU A 62 -0.03 -8.88 14.91
CA LEU A 62 -1.23 -9.29 14.18
C LEU A 62 -2.14 -10.02 15.17
N GLY A 63 -3.30 -9.45 15.47
CA GLY A 63 -4.34 -10.10 16.26
C GLY A 63 -4.89 -11.34 15.57
N GLU A 64 -5.98 -11.91 16.08
CA GLU A 64 -6.64 -13.06 15.43
C GLU A 64 -6.98 -12.75 13.96
N GLN A 65 -6.78 -13.76 13.10
CA GLN A 65 -6.98 -13.66 11.65
C GLN A 65 -8.05 -14.65 11.19
N PRO A 66 -9.32 -14.49 11.62
CA PRO A 66 -10.38 -15.46 11.37
C PRO A 66 -10.72 -15.61 9.88
N ASP A 67 -10.62 -14.51 9.11
CA ASP A 67 -10.99 -14.45 7.69
C ASP A 67 -9.79 -14.55 6.74
N PHE A 68 -8.60 -14.85 7.27
CA PHE A 68 -7.39 -14.94 6.46
C PHE A 68 -7.38 -16.22 5.62
N VAL A 69 -7.36 -16.07 4.30
CA VAL A 69 -7.29 -17.16 3.33
C VAL A 69 -6.02 -17.04 2.46
N GLY A 70 -5.06 -16.26 2.93
CA GLY A 70 -3.79 -16.02 2.26
C GLY A 70 -2.76 -17.14 2.48
N ASN A 71 -1.50 -16.84 2.18
CA ASN A 71 -0.39 -17.77 2.38
C ASN A 71 0.15 -17.67 3.82
N GLU A 72 0.01 -18.75 4.60
CA GLU A 72 0.47 -18.78 6.01
C GLU A 72 1.96 -18.53 6.20
N ARG A 73 2.82 -18.95 5.25
CA ARG A 73 4.27 -18.69 5.36
C ARG A 73 4.55 -17.20 5.23
N GLN A 74 3.84 -16.53 4.34
CA GLN A 74 3.97 -15.09 4.15
C GLN A 74 3.40 -14.34 5.37
N LEU A 75 2.27 -14.80 5.92
CA LEU A 75 1.73 -14.26 7.17
C LEU A 75 2.77 -14.32 8.30
N LYS A 76 3.43 -15.46 8.50
CA LYS A 76 4.48 -15.62 9.54
C LYS A 76 5.67 -14.67 9.34
N ILE A 77 6.04 -14.39 8.09
CA ILE A 77 7.12 -13.45 7.78
C ILE A 77 6.68 -12.02 8.10
N LEU A 78 5.43 -11.67 7.79
CA LEU A 78 4.87 -10.37 8.13
C LEU A 78 4.73 -10.20 9.65
N GLN A 79 4.25 -11.23 10.36
CA GLN A 79 4.21 -11.28 11.83
C GLN A 79 5.58 -11.01 12.42
N LYS A 80 6.60 -11.73 11.96
CA LYS A 80 7.98 -11.51 12.38
C LYS A 80 8.46 -10.07 12.12
N ALA A 81 8.11 -9.51 10.96
CA ALA A 81 8.47 -8.13 10.63
C ALA A 81 7.83 -7.10 11.57
N LEU A 82 6.62 -7.37 12.07
CA LEU A 82 5.90 -6.49 13.00
C LEU A 82 6.36 -6.67 14.45
N GLU A 83 6.61 -7.91 14.86
CA GLU A 83 7.17 -8.25 16.17
C GLU A 83 8.56 -7.63 16.38
N GLU A 84 9.39 -7.59 15.33
CA GLU A 84 10.70 -6.94 15.34
C GLU A 84 10.63 -5.43 15.00
N GLU A 85 9.43 -4.88 14.81
CA GLU A 85 9.18 -3.49 14.36
C GLU A 85 10.02 -3.08 13.14
N ASN A 86 10.32 -4.04 12.28
CA ASN A 86 11.27 -3.90 11.20
C ASN A 86 10.65 -4.34 9.88
N ILE A 87 9.97 -3.39 9.23
CA ILE A 87 9.31 -3.61 7.95
C ILE A 87 10.30 -3.96 6.83
N LEU A 88 11.60 -3.70 7.03
CA LEU A 88 12.63 -4.11 6.08
C LEU A 88 12.74 -5.63 5.95
N ILE A 89 12.29 -6.40 6.95
CA ILE A 89 12.24 -7.86 6.86
C ILE A 89 11.27 -8.28 5.75
N TRP A 90 10.06 -7.70 5.75
CA TRP A 90 9.08 -7.91 4.70
C TRP A 90 9.56 -7.37 3.35
N ASN A 91 10.14 -6.16 3.33
CA ASN A 91 10.62 -5.56 2.09
C ASN A 91 11.78 -6.37 1.47
N LYS A 92 12.71 -6.87 2.29
CA LYS A 92 13.78 -7.78 1.85
C LYS A 92 13.20 -9.08 1.32
N PHE A 93 12.25 -9.69 2.02
CA PHE A 93 11.56 -10.88 1.55
C PHE A 93 10.94 -10.67 0.15
N ASN A 94 10.22 -9.57 -0.07
CA ASN A 94 9.62 -9.29 -1.37
C ASN A 94 10.67 -9.02 -2.46
N ASN A 95 11.73 -8.28 -2.13
CA ASN A 95 12.80 -7.98 -3.07
C ASN A 95 13.57 -9.26 -3.48
N SER A 96 13.80 -10.18 -2.54
CA SER A 96 14.50 -11.45 -2.80
C SER A 96 13.70 -12.39 -3.72
N ASN A 97 12.37 -12.32 -3.70
CA ASN A 97 11.51 -13.09 -4.61
C ASN A 97 11.38 -12.45 -6.01
N GLY A 98 11.99 -11.27 -6.21
CA GLY A 98 12.06 -10.58 -7.49
C GLY A 98 10.83 -9.72 -7.84
N PRO A 99 10.90 -8.93 -8.92
CA PRO A 99 9.90 -7.91 -9.25
C PRO A 99 8.53 -8.46 -9.68
N ARG A 100 8.45 -9.76 -10.03
CA ARG A 100 7.20 -10.43 -10.42
C ARG A 100 6.51 -11.14 -9.26
N PHE A 101 7.12 -11.13 -8.06
CA PHE A 101 6.53 -11.74 -6.89
C PHE A 101 5.18 -11.10 -6.54
N LYS A 102 4.22 -11.95 -6.15
CA LYS A 102 2.90 -11.54 -5.70
C LYS A 102 2.63 -12.18 -4.35
N ALA A 103 2.68 -11.37 -3.28
CA ALA A 103 2.28 -11.85 -1.96
C ALA A 103 0.77 -12.16 -1.97
N ASN A 104 0.34 -13.18 -1.24
CA ASN A 104 -1.05 -13.51 -1.01
C ASN A 104 -1.40 -13.31 0.47
N LEU A 105 -2.04 -12.18 0.75
CA LEU A 105 -2.50 -11.75 2.07
C LEU A 105 -4.02 -11.51 2.05
N LYS A 106 -4.77 -12.30 1.26
CA LYS A 106 -6.22 -12.15 1.12
C LYS A 106 -6.93 -12.27 2.48
N GLY A 107 -7.82 -11.32 2.77
CA GLY A 107 -8.60 -11.29 4.01
C GLY A 107 -7.79 -10.99 5.27
N ILE A 108 -6.55 -10.49 5.14
CA ILE A 108 -5.73 -10.15 6.30
C ILE A 108 -6.31 -8.94 7.05
N ASN A 109 -6.27 -8.97 8.37
CA ASN A 109 -6.54 -7.83 9.22
C ASN A 109 -5.22 -7.15 9.63
N LEU A 110 -4.99 -5.96 9.09
CA LEU A 110 -3.86 -5.07 9.33
C LEU A 110 -4.31 -3.74 9.94
N SER A 111 -5.50 -3.69 10.53
CA SER A 111 -6.09 -2.50 11.12
C SER A 111 -5.18 -1.86 12.18
N GLY A 112 -5.05 -0.53 12.13
CA GLY A 112 -4.28 0.28 13.08
C GLY A 112 -2.76 0.10 13.03
N LEU A 113 -2.23 -0.76 12.16
CA LEU A 113 -0.79 -1.04 12.11
C LEU A 113 0.01 0.09 11.47
N LYS A 114 1.28 0.21 11.90
CA LYS A 114 2.25 1.17 11.32
C LYS A 114 3.05 0.51 10.22
N LEU A 115 2.61 0.67 8.98
CA LEU A 115 3.18 0.03 7.78
C LEU A 115 3.81 1.04 6.80
N LYS A 116 4.34 2.15 7.31
CA LYS A 116 5.03 3.17 6.50
C LYS A 116 6.12 2.53 5.64
N GLU A 117 6.16 2.91 4.36
CA GLU A 117 7.13 2.42 3.36
C GLU A 117 7.13 0.90 3.11
N ILE A 118 6.07 0.18 3.52
CA ILE A 118 5.93 -1.25 3.21
C ILE A 118 5.88 -1.46 1.69
N ASN A 119 6.52 -2.54 1.23
CA ASN A 119 6.43 -3.01 -0.14
C ASN A 119 5.33 -4.07 -0.26
N LEU A 120 4.18 -3.69 -0.82
CA LEU A 120 3.04 -4.55 -1.13
C LEU A 120 2.74 -4.56 -2.65
N ASN A 121 3.75 -4.24 -3.48
CA ASN A 121 3.59 -4.29 -4.94
C ASN A 121 3.01 -5.65 -5.36
N ARG A 122 1.94 -5.62 -6.15
CA ARG A 122 1.24 -6.79 -6.70
C ARG A 122 0.67 -7.76 -5.66
N ALA A 123 0.64 -7.38 -4.38
CA ALA A 123 0.09 -8.22 -3.34
C ALA A 123 -1.43 -8.40 -3.53
N ASN A 124 -1.92 -9.58 -3.19
CA ASN A 124 -3.33 -9.83 -3.01
C ASN A 124 -3.74 -9.45 -1.59
N LEU A 125 -4.49 -8.36 -1.47
CA LEU A 125 -5.12 -7.86 -0.25
C LEU A 125 -6.64 -7.74 -0.46
N THR A 126 -7.22 -8.54 -1.37
CA THR A 126 -8.67 -8.60 -1.56
C THR A 126 -9.34 -8.89 -0.22
N ALA A 127 -10.38 -8.11 0.08
CA ALA A 127 -11.13 -8.15 1.35
C ALA A 127 -10.27 -7.98 2.62
N ALA A 128 -9.07 -7.40 2.52
CA ALA A 128 -8.28 -7.09 3.70
C ALA A 128 -8.89 -5.94 4.51
N ASP A 129 -8.68 -5.97 5.82
CA ASP A 129 -8.98 -4.86 6.72
C ASP A 129 -7.69 -4.04 6.94
N LEU A 130 -7.69 -2.80 6.46
CA LEU A 130 -6.63 -1.81 6.55
C LEU A 130 -7.14 -0.54 7.25
N THR A 131 -8.17 -0.68 8.09
CA THR A 131 -8.76 0.46 8.81
C THR A 131 -7.73 1.16 9.68
N ALA A 132 -7.65 2.49 9.58
CA ALA A 132 -6.69 3.32 10.34
C ALA A 132 -5.21 2.89 10.22
N THR A 133 -4.83 2.12 9.21
CA THR A 133 -3.44 1.69 8.99
C THR A 133 -2.61 2.85 8.44
N ASP A 134 -1.38 3.02 8.94
CA ASP A 134 -0.40 3.96 8.38
C ASP A 134 0.34 3.30 7.21
N LEU A 135 -0.02 3.65 5.99
CA LEU A 135 0.56 3.18 4.73
C LEU A 135 1.28 4.31 3.98
N ARG A 136 1.76 5.33 4.71
CA ARG A 136 2.46 6.46 4.09
C ARG A 136 3.65 5.99 3.28
N PHE A 137 3.78 6.51 2.06
CA PHE A 137 4.85 6.16 1.12
C PHE A 137 4.95 4.65 0.80
N ALA A 138 3.91 3.85 1.08
CA ALA A 138 3.89 2.43 0.74
C ALA A 138 4.01 2.24 -0.78
N LYS A 139 4.68 1.15 -1.17
CA LYS A 139 4.76 0.70 -2.56
C LYS A 139 3.66 -0.31 -2.78
N MET A 140 2.63 0.05 -3.53
CA MET A 140 1.41 -0.73 -3.72
C MET A 140 1.01 -0.75 -5.21
N GLU A 141 2.00 -0.76 -6.10
CA GLU A 141 1.77 -0.80 -7.55
C GLU A 141 1.13 -2.14 -7.93
N GLU A 142 0.06 -2.09 -8.73
CA GLU A 142 -0.73 -3.26 -9.16
C GLU A 142 -1.26 -4.13 -7.99
N VAL A 143 -1.41 -3.57 -6.79
CA VAL A 143 -1.99 -4.28 -5.64
C VAL A 143 -3.47 -4.61 -5.90
N MET A 144 -3.94 -5.76 -5.44
CA MET A 144 -5.36 -6.12 -5.47
C MET A 144 -5.98 -5.82 -4.11
N LEU A 145 -6.86 -4.83 -4.03
CA LEU A 145 -7.56 -4.35 -2.85
C LEU A 145 -9.08 -4.38 -3.06
N SER A 146 -9.57 -5.21 -3.98
CA SER A 146 -10.99 -5.33 -4.25
C SER A 146 -11.76 -5.72 -2.97
N GLY A 147 -12.80 -4.97 -2.65
CA GLY A 147 -13.59 -5.14 -1.41
C GLY A 147 -12.84 -4.93 -0.10
N ALA A 148 -11.61 -4.39 -0.11
CA ALA A 148 -10.86 -4.10 1.12
C ALA A 148 -11.47 -2.92 1.88
N ASN A 149 -11.27 -2.88 3.21
CA ASN A 149 -11.64 -1.75 4.04
C ASN A 149 -10.42 -0.89 4.35
N LEU A 150 -10.37 0.33 3.82
CA LEU A 150 -9.30 1.32 4.05
C LEU A 150 -9.83 2.57 4.76
N GLU A 151 -10.94 2.45 5.49
CA GLU A 151 -11.52 3.56 6.23
C GLU A 151 -10.50 4.18 7.21
N ASN A 152 -10.39 5.51 7.19
CA ASN A 152 -9.44 6.29 7.98
C ASN A 152 -7.94 5.93 7.76
N ALA A 153 -7.60 5.12 6.75
CA ALA A 153 -6.21 4.77 6.47
C ALA A 153 -5.41 5.99 5.97
N ASP A 154 -4.11 6.00 6.26
CA ASP A 154 -3.19 7.05 5.82
C ASP A 154 -2.29 6.55 4.68
N LEU A 155 -2.64 6.87 3.45
CA LEU A 155 -1.95 6.50 2.22
C LEU A 155 -1.17 7.67 1.61
N ARG A 156 -0.78 8.68 2.40
CA ARG A 156 -0.09 9.86 1.88
C ARG A 156 1.18 9.49 1.13
N GLY A 157 1.29 9.98 -0.10
CA GLY A 157 2.43 9.71 -0.97
C GLY A 157 2.61 8.24 -1.40
N ALA A 158 1.65 7.35 -1.11
CA ALA A 158 1.72 5.96 -1.55
C ALA A 158 1.67 5.83 -3.08
N ASN A 159 2.28 4.77 -3.60
CA ASN A 159 2.21 4.43 -5.02
C ASN A 159 1.18 3.32 -5.26
N LEU A 160 0.00 3.68 -5.77
CA LEU A 160 -1.13 2.80 -6.08
C LEU A 160 -1.37 2.70 -7.60
N ASN A 161 -0.35 2.97 -8.42
CA ASN A 161 -0.50 2.89 -9.86
C ASN A 161 -0.97 1.49 -10.29
N GLY A 162 -2.02 1.42 -11.09
CA GLY A 162 -2.61 0.17 -11.58
C GLY A 162 -3.27 -0.70 -10.51
N ALA A 163 -3.45 -0.19 -9.27
CA ALA A 163 -4.11 -0.94 -8.21
C ALA A 163 -5.60 -1.19 -8.53
N ASP A 164 -6.13 -2.29 -8.04
CA ASP A 164 -7.56 -2.59 -8.08
C ASP A 164 -8.20 -2.31 -6.73
N LEU A 165 -8.91 -1.19 -6.62
CA LEU A 165 -9.66 -0.75 -5.44
C LEU A 165 -11.18 -0.92 -5.65
N SER A 166 -11.60 -1.76 -6.60
CA SER A 166 -13.03 -1.92 -6.89
C SER A 166 -13.83 -2.41 -5.68
N GLY A 167 -14.97 -1.77 -5.42
CA GLY A 167 -15.83 -2.09 -4.27
C GLY A 167 -15.18 -1.89 -2.88
N SER A 168 -14.01 -1.24 -2.79
CA SER A 168 -13.36 -0.96 -1.51
C SER A 168 -14.01 0.20 -0.76
N SER A 169 -13.88 0.22 0.57
CA SER A 169 -14.22 1.39 1.40
C SER A 169 -12.97 2.26 1.59
N LEU A 170 -13.03 3.52 1.17
CA LEU A 170 -11.99 4.53 1.34
C LEU A 170 -12.53 5.72 2.15
N LEU A 171 -13.55 5.48 2.98
CA LEU A 171 -14.21 6.49 3.81
C LEU A 171 -13.17 7.25 4.65
N ASN A 172 -13.14 8.58 4.52
CA ASN A 172 -12.19 9.47 5.23
C ASN A 172 -10.70 9.10 5.07
N CYS A 173 -10.34 8.34 4.04
CA CYS A 173 -8.96 7.93 3.80
C CYS A 173 -8.11 9.12 3.31
N ASN A 174 -6.85 9.21 3.76
CA ASN A 174 -5.93 10.22 3.29
C ASN A 174 -5.07 9.69 2.12
N LEU A 175 -5.42 10.10 0.90
CA LEU A 175 -4.71 9.79 -0.35
C LEU A 175 -3.91 11.00 -0.85
N SER A 176 -3.63 12.00 -0.01
CA SER A 176 -2.95 13.20 -0.49
C SER A 176 -1.55 12.87 -1.04
N LYS A 177 -1.21 13.47 -2.18
CA LYS A 177 0.02 13.21 -2.95
C LYS A 177 0.19 11.76 -3.43
N ALA A 178 -0.82 10.90 -3.31
CA ALA A 178 -0.75 9.52 -3.77
C ALA A 178 -0.71 9.45 -5.31
N LYS A 179 -0.04 8.42 -5.83
CA LYS A 179 -0.02 8.09 -7.27
C LYS A 179 -1.13 7.08 -7.54
N LEU A 180 -2.19 7.52 -8.20
CA LEU A 180 -3.40 6.75 -8.51
C LEU A 180 -3.56 6.57 -10.02
N GLY A 181 -2.45 6.48 -10.76
CA GLY A 181 -2.48 6.34 -12.21
C GLY A 181 -3.04 4.97 -12.61
N ARG A 182 -4.01 4.93 -13.53
CA ARG A 182 -4.65 3.68 -13.99
C ARG A 182 -5.31 2.84 -12.89
N VAL A 183 -5.61 3.42 -11.73
CA VAL A 183 -6.31 2.73 -10.64
C VAL A 183 -7.74 2.39 -11.04
N ASN A 184 -8.27 1.26 -10.57
CA ASN A 184 -9.68 0.93 -10.67
C ASN A 184 -10.42 1.30 -9.37
N LEU A 185 -11.29 2.30 -9.42
CA LEU A 185 -12.12 2.77 -8.30
C LEU A 185 -13.62 2.56 -8.57
N ASN A 186 -13.96 1.62 -9.47
CA ASN A 186 -15.35 1.30 -9.73
C ASN A 186 -16.03 0.78 -8.46
N ASP A 187 -17.18 1.35 -8.12
CA ASP A 187 -17.99 0.99 -6.95
C ASP A 187 -17.30 1.18 -5.58
N ALA A 188 -16.15 1.85 -5.53
CA ALA A 188 -15.49 2.21 -4.28
C ALA A 188 -16.22 3.36 -3.58
N ASP A 189 -16.32 3.31 -2.24
CA ASP A 189 -16.83 4.43 -1.44
C ASP A 189 -15.69 5.40 -1.09
N LEU A 190 -15.71 6.57 -1.71
CA LEU A 190 -14.69 7.61 -1.56
C LEU A 190 -15.17 8.78 -0.68
N LYS A 191 -16.27 8.63 0.06
CA LYS A 191 -16.83 9.72 0.88
C LYS A 191 -15.76 10.26 1.85
N GLY A 192 -15.54 11.57 1.82
CA GLY A 192 -14.58 12.24 2.71
C GLY A 192 -13.10 11.91 2.43
N ALA A 193 -12.78 11.12 1.41
CA ALA A 193 -11.40 10.83 1.07
C ALA A 193 -10.68 12.10 0.59
N ASP A 194 -9.47 12.32 1.09
CA ASP A 194 -8.61 13.44 0.70
C ASP A 194 -7.64 13.02 -0.40
N MET A 195 -7.87 13.51 -1.61
CA MET A 195 -7.01 13.28 -2.78
C MET A 195 -6.25 14.54 -3.20
N THR A 196 -6.01 15.47 -2.28
CA THR A 196 -5.24 16.70 -2.52
C THR A 196 -3.86 16.37 -3.10
N ASP A 197 -3.45 17.06 -4.17
CA ASP A 197 -2.21 16.82 -4.90
C ASP A 197 -2.03 15.39 -5.47
N ALA A 198 -3.06 14.54 -5.47
CA ALA A 198 -2.98 13.19 -6.02
C ALA A 198 -3.05 13.19 -7.55
N SER A 199 -2.63 12.08 -8.17
CA SER A 199 -2.65 11.91 -9.63
C SER A 199 -3.52 10.74 -10.07
N LEU A 200 -4.72 11.02 -10.59
CA LEU A 200 -5.70 10.06 -11.10
C LEU A 200 -5.57 9.83 -12.63
N THR A 201 -4.38 9.99 -13.19
CA THR A 201 -4.16 9.90 -14.63
C THR A 201 -4.51 8.51 -15.17
N GLY A 202 -5.57 8.43 -15.98
CA GLY A 202 -6.06 7.15 -16.53
C GLY A 202 -6.82 6.28 -15.54
N ALA A 203 -7.16 6.79 -14.35
CA ALA A 203 -8.00 6.10 -13.39
C ALA A 203 -9.40 5.81 -13.95
N GLN A 204 -9.96 4.68 -13.56
CA GLN A 204 -11.36 4.33 -13.79
C GLN A 204 -12.16 4.73 -12.53
N VAL A 205 -12.94 5.79 -12.62
CA VAL A 205 -13.75 6.29 -11.51
C VAL A 205 -15.06 6.85 -12.03
N LYS A 206 -16.17 6.58 -11.32
CA LYS A 206 -17.47 7.15 -11.64
C LYS A 206 -17.53 8.63 -11.19
N PRO A 207 -18.09 9.55 -11.99
CA PRO A 207 -18.19 10.97 -11.63
C PRO A 207 -18.87 11.22 -10.28
N GLU A 208 -19.86 10.38 -9.92
CA GLU A 208 -20.63 10.46 -8.67
C GLU A 208 -19.77 10.24 -7.43
N ASN A 209 -18.75 9.37 -7.52
CA ASN A 209 -17.87 9.07 -6.39
C ASN A 209 -16.91 10.24 -6.12
N LEU A 210 -16.51 10.97 -7.16
CA LEU A 210 -15.63 12.15 -7.04
C LEU A 210 -16.32 13.32 -6.35
N ALA A 211 -17.65 13.47 -6.50
CA ALA A 211 -18.41 14.58 -5.90
C ALA A 211 -18.34 14.59 -4.36
N LYS A 212 -18.05 13.44 -3.73
CA LYS A 212 -18.00 13.27 -2.27
C LYS A 212 -16.57 13.35 -1.69
N THR A 213 -15.60 13.73 -2.51
CA THR A 213 -14.17 13.73 -2.14
C THR A 213 -13.64 15.13 -1.88
N ILE A 214 -12.60 15.22 -1.07
CA ILE A 214 -11.81 16.44 -0.91
C ILE A 214 -10.72 16.38 -1.96
N MET A 215 -10.68 17.36 -2.83
CA MET A 215 -9.69 17.38 -3.89
C MET A 215 -9.33 18.82 -4.28
N SER A 216 -8.07 19.14 -4.06
CA SER A 216 -7.43 20.37 -4.50
C SER A 216 -6.14 20.01 -5.24
N ASN A 217 -5.90 20.66 -6.39
CA ASN A 217 -4.74 20.39 -7.24
C ASN A 217 -4.55 18.92 -7.68
N THR A 218 -5.63 18.13 -7.68
CA THR A 218 -5.62 16.73 -8.12
C THR A 218 -5.62 16.65 -9.65
N LYS A 219 -4.72 15.84 -10.23
CA LYS A 219 -4.70 15.60 -11.69
C LYS A 219 -5.78 14.59 -12.06
N LEU A 220 -6.75 15.01 -12.87
CA LEU A 220 -7.90 14.18 -13.21
C LEU A 220 -7.65 13.24 -14.41
N PRO A 221 -8.39 12.14 -14.53
CA PRO A 221 -8.34 11.30 -15.72
C PRO A 221 -8.82 12.08 -16.95
N GLY A 222 -8.08 11.99 -18.06
CA GLY A 222 -8.37 12.79 -19.26
C GLY A 222 -9.72 12.50 -19.94
N LYS A 223 -10.33 11.32 -19.68
CA LYS A 223 -11.63 10.93 -20.21
C LYS A 223 -12.62 10.70 -19.08
N ILE A 224 -13.20 11.78 -18.54
CA ILE A 224 -14.41 11.68 -17.71
C ILE A 224 -15.60 12.04 -18.61
N LYS A 225 -16.44 11.06 -18.96
CA LYS A 225 -17.73 11.35 -19.59
C LYS A 225 -18.63 11.95 -18.52
N ILE A 226 -18.94 13.23 -18.64
CA ILE A 226 -19.90 13.91 -17.78
C ILE A 226 -21.29 13.39 -18.16
N ILE A 227 -21.89 12.57 -17.31
CA ILE A 227 -23.31 12.21 -17.40
C ILE A 227 -24.01 12.96 -16.27
N SER A 228 -24.22 14.25 -16.44
CA SER A 228 -25.31 14.96 -15.75
C SER A 228 -25.39 16.37 -16.29
N LYS A 229 -26.55 16.70 -16.87
CA LYS A 229 -27.07 18.06 -16.83
C LYS A 229 -27.33 18.35 -15.36
N THR A 230 -26.38 18.97 -14.68
CA THR A 230 -26.65 19.59 -13.37
C THR A 230 -26.31 21.05 -13.49
N ASP A 231 -27.22 21.88 -12.99
CA ASP A 231 -27.21 23.32 -13.09
C ASP A 231 -25.84 23.90 -12.69
N GLU A 232 -25.34 24.85 -13.48
CA GLU A 232 -23.99 25.43 -13.39
C GLU A 232 -23.65 26.02 -12.01
N THR A 233 -24.65 26.25 -11.17
CA THR A 233 -24.53 26.76 -9.79
C THR A 233 -24.14 25.69 -8.76
N SER A 234 -24.28 24.39 -9.06
CA SER A 234 -23.96 23.25 -8.18
C SER A 234 -22.91 22.31 -8.79
N ALA A 235 -22.00 22.84 -9.61
CA ALA A 235 -20.94 22.02 -10.20
C ALA A 235 -20.06 21.39 -9.10
N PRO A 236 -19.84 20.06 -9.12
CA PRO A 236 -19.04 19.39 -8.11
C PRO A 236 -17.58 19.91 -8.13
N PRO A 237 -16.86 19.90 -6.99
CA PRO A 237 -15.52 20.48 -6.87
C PRO A 237 -14.54 19.99 -7.95
N TRP A 238 -14.71 18.75 -8.40
CA TRP A 238 -13.88 18.15 -9.43
C TRP A 238 -14.05 18.73 -10.82
N LEU A 239 -15.27 19.17 -11.16
CA LEU A 239 -15.52 19.80 -12.45
C LEU A 239 -14.86 21.18 -12.50
N LYS A 240 -14.88 21.91 -11.37
CA LYS A 240 -14.16 23.19 -11.23
C LYS A 240 -12.65 22.99 -11.39
N ALA A 241 -12.08 22.01 -10.68
CA ALA A 241 -10.65 21.68 -10.77
C ALA A 241 -10.24 21.28 -12.21
N LYS A 242 -11.09 20.54 -12.93
CA LYS A 242 -10.85 20.18 -14.34
C LYS A 242 -10.78 21.43 -15.22
N ASN A 243 -11.77 22.32 -15.10
CA ASN A 243 -11.84 23.55 -15.89
C ASN A 243 -10.63 24.46 -15.60
N GLU A 244 -10.22 24.56 -14.34
CA GLU A 244 -9.00 25.29 -13.96
C GLU A 244 -7.73 24.68 -14.56
N GLU A 245 -7.61 23.34 -14.59
CA GLU A 245 -6.47 22.66 -15.22
C GLU A 245 -6.43 22.89 -16.73
N GLU A 246 -7.59 22.86 -17.40
CA GLU A 246 -7.72 23.16 -18.84
C GLU A 246 -7.32 24.61 -19.14
N GLN A 247 -7.75 25.58 -18.32
CA GLN A 247 -7.33 26.98 -18.43
C GLN A 247 -5.81 27.14 -18.22
N ARG A 248 -5.24 26.46 -17.22
CA ARG A 248 -3.78 26.48 -16.99
C ARG A 248 -3.00 25.91 -18.18
N LYS A 249 -3.51 24.87 -18.84
CA LYS A 249 -2.90 24.31 -20.06
C LYS A 249 -2.98 25.28 -21.23
N ALA A 250 -4.14 25.90 -21.44
CA ALA A 250 -4.31 26.91 -22.49
C ALA A 250 -3.36 28.10 -22.27
N PHE A 251 -3.21 28.57 -21.03
CA PHE A 251 -2.28 29.64 -20.69
C PHE A 251 -0.82 29.27 -20.99
N ARG A 252 -0.38 28.06 -20.63
CA ARG A 252 0.98 27.58 -20.96
C ARG A 252 1.21 27.52 -22.46
N LEU A 253 0.26 26.98 -23.21
CA LEU A 253 0.35 26.87 -24.66
C LEU A 253 0.42 28.24 -25.33
N ASN A 254 -0.36 29.22 -24.87
CA ASN A 254 -0.26 30.60 -25.37
C ASN A 254 1.12 31.19 -25.09
N LYS A 255 1.66 30.99 -23.88
CA LYS A 255 3.01 31.47 -23.55
C LYS A 255 4.09 30.80 -24.39
N GLU A 256 3.97 29.51 -24.68
CA GLU A 256 4.89 28.79 -25.58
C GLU A 256 4.81 29.32 -27.01
N LYS A 257 3.60 29.62 -27.52
CA LYS A 257 3.41 30.25 -28.82
C LYS A 257 4.03 31.64 -28.88
N GLU A 258 3.84 32.48 -27.85
CA GLU A 258 4.47 33.81 -27.78
C GLU A 258 5.99 33.74 -27.84
N VAL A 259 6.60 32.80 -27.10
CA VAL A 259 8.05 32.57 -27.12
C VAL A 259 8.50 32.08 -28.51
N ALA A 260 7.76 31.15 -29.12
CA ALA A 260 8.06 30.67 -30.47
C ALA A 260 7.99 31.79 -31.53
N ASP A 261 6.96 32.64 -31.48
CA ASP A 261 6.80 33.80 -32.35
C ASP A 261 7.94 34.81 -32.17
N GLU A 262 8.42 35.00 -30.93
CA GLU A 262 9.55 35.88 -30.64
C GLU A 262 10.87 35.34 -31.19
N ILE A 263 11.08 34.01 -31.11
CA ILE A 263 12.23 33.32 -31.72
C ILE A 263 12.17 33.43 -33.24
N GLU A 264 11.02 33.19 -33.86
CA GLU A 264 10.82 33.32 -35.31
C GLU A 264 11.09 34.76 -35.77
N LYS A 265 10.55 35.77 -35.07
CA LYS A 265 10.84 37.18 -35.36
C LYS A 265 12.34 37.49 -35.26
N LYS A 266 13.05 36.95 -34.27
CA LYS A 266 14.51 37.11 -34.15
C LYS A 266 15.26 36.43 -35.30
N GLN A 267 14.83 35.26 -35.75
CA GLN A 267 15.42 34.56 -36.90
C GLN A 267 15.19 35.32 -38.22
N LEU A 268 13.97 35.80 -38.47
CA LEU A 268 13.64 36.60 -39.65
C LEU A 268 14.45 37.90 -39.71
N ARG A 269 14.64 38.57 -38.55
CA ARG A 269 15.51 39.75 -38.45
C ARG A 269 16.97 39.44 -38.81
N ARG A 270 17.50 38.27 -38.43
CA ARG A 270 18.86 37.83 -38.79
C ARG A 270 19.01 37.54 -40.29
N LEU A 271 17.94 37.06 -40.94
CA LEU A 271 17.92 36.76 -42.37
C LEU A 271 17.57 37.97 -43.25
N GLY A 272 17.30 39.14 -42.66
CA GLY A 272 16.95 40.36 -43.40
C GLY A 272 15.55 40.37 -44.03
N ILE A 273 14.70 39.38 -43.70
CA ILE A 273 13.36 39.23 -44.27
C ILE A 273 12.37 40.02 -43.41
N LYS A 274 11.81 41.11 -43.95
CA LYS A 274 10.69 41.83 -43.31
C LYS A 274 9.39 41.06 -43.58
N LYS A 275 8.70 40.62 -42.52
CA LYS A 275 7.35 40.03 -42.61
C LYS A 275 6.41 41.15 -43.13
N GLN A 276 5.97 41.07 -44.39
CA GLN A 276 4.96 41.99 -44.89
C GLN A 276 3.65 41.72 -44.13
N PRO A 277 2.92 42.74 -43.66
CA PRO A 277 1.58 42.51 -43.14
C PRO A 277 0.73 41.98 -44.29
N TYR A 278 -0.05 40.93 -44.02
CA TYR A 278 -1.09 40.47 -44.96
C TYR A 278 -2.01 41.65 -45.23
N GLY A 279 -1.89 42.26 -46.41
CA GLY A 279 -2.80 43.29 -46.88
C GLY A 279 -4.18 42.67 -47.07
N SER A 280 -5.19 43.32 -46.48
CA SER A 280 -6.57 43.24 -46.98
C SER A 280 -6.50 43.65 -48.44
N TRP A 281 -6.88 42.75 -49.34
CA TRP A 281 -7.22 43.13 -50.69
C TRP A 281 -8.59 43.78 -50.59
N ASP A 282 -8.59 45.10 -50.43
CA ASP A 282 -9.78 45.88 -50.73
C ASP A 282 -9.85 45.90 -52.26
N ASP A 283 -10.72 45.04 -52.80
CA ASP A 283 -11.10 45.00 -54.20
C ASP A 283 -11.91 46.29 -54.52
N GLU A 284 -11.23 47.41 -54.74
CA GLU A 284 -11.81 48.56 -55.47
C GLU A 284 -10.85 49.05 -56.55
N ASP A 285 -11.43 49.07 -57.77
CA ASP A 285 -11.02 49.68 -59.05
C ASP A 285 -10.07 48.92 -59.99
#